data_AF-A0A7J2VXA2-F1
#
_entry.id   AF-A0A7J2VXA2-F1
#
_cell.length_a   1.000
_cell.length_b   1.000
_cell.length_c   1.000
_cell.angle_alpha   90.00
_cell.angle_beta   90.00
_cell.angle_gamma   90.00
#
_symmetry.space_group_name_H-M   'P 1'
#
loop_
_entity.id
_entity.type
_entity.pdbx_description
1 polymer ?
#
loop_
_entity_poly.entity_id
_entity_poly.type
_entity_poly.pdbx_seq_one_letter_code
_entity_poly.pdbx_strand_id
1 'polypeptide(L)'
;MRSQEIAQILFNKLQTKSILITLNAIEYLRLKLKGLEPEVHLNEEKEIIDIIESHINNLTNIEKEEILFSLYTILFSLAQKISQRVGAG
;
A
#
# COMPACT_ATOMS: atom_id res chain seq x y z
N MET A 1 -0.80 -6.34 17.00
CA MET A 1 -2.17 -6.82 16.69
C MET A 1 -2.94 -5.80 15.87
N ARG A 2 -3.19 -4.59 16.39
CA ARG A 2 -3.93 -3.52 15.67
C ARG A 2 -3.38 -3.16 14.27
N SER A 3 -2.07 -2.96 14.10
CA SER A 3 -1.48 -2.63 12.79
C SER A 3 -1.71 -3.71 11.73
N GLN A 4 -1.64 -4.99 12.14
CA GLN A 4 -1.90 -6.13 11.24
C GLN A 4 -3.38 -6.23 10.85
N GLU A 5 -4.29 -5.96 11.79
CA GLU A 5 -5.73 -5.93 11.50
C GLU A 5 -6.07 -4.85 10.47
N ILE A 6 -5.50 -3.65 10.63
CA ILE A 6 -5.71 -2.55 9.68
C ILE A 6 -5.09 -2.88 8.32
N ALA A 7 -3.89 -3.47 8.28
CA ALA A 7 -3.27 -3.91 7.03
C ALA A 7 -4.14 -4.93 6.28
N GLN A 8 -4.75 -5.89 7.00
CA GLN A 8 -5.65 -6.87 6.39
C GLN A 8 -6.94 -6.23 5.85
N ILE A 9 -7.52 -5.26 6.57
CA ILE A 9 -8.69 -4.49 6.12
C ILE A 9 -8.36 -3.73 4.84
N LEU A 10 -7.22 -3.02 4.83
CA LEU A 10 -6.76 -2.26 3.66
C LEU A 10 -6.48 -3.18 2.47
N PHE A 11 -5.82 -4.32 2.69
CA PHE A 11 -5.59 -5.31 1.64
C PHE A 11 -6.90 -5.76 0.99
N ASN A 12 -7.91 -6.13 1.79
CA ASN A 12 -9.20 -6.58 1.27
C ASN A 12 -9.93 -5.48 0.47
N LYS A 13 -9.76 -4.21 0.84
CA LYS A 13 -10.33 -3.07 0.10
C LYS A 13 -9.61 -2.79 -1.21
N LEU A 14 -8.30 -3.01 -1.25
CA LEU A 14 -7.44 -2.68 -2.38
C LEU A 14 -7.23 -3.85 -3.35
N GLN A 15 -7.67 -5.07 -3.02
CA GLN A 15 -7.42 -6.28 -3.82
C GLN A 15 -7.92 -6.22 -5.27
N THR A 16 -8.88 -5.33 -5.58
CA THR A 16 -9.42 -5.14 -6.93
C THR A 16 -8.72 -4.03 -7.72
N LYS A 17 -7.81 -3.28 -7.08
CA LYS A 17 -7.02 -2.21 -7.71
C LYS A 17 -5.77 -2.78 -8.36
N SER A 18 -5.19 -2.02 -9.30
CA SER A 18 -3.92 -2.43 -9.91
C SER A 18 -2.81 -2.54 -8.86
N ILE A 19 -2.09 -3.67 -8.85
CA ILE A 19 -0.98 -3.91 -7.90
C ILE A 19 0.10 -2.82 -8.04
N LEU A 20 0.46 -2.46 -9.28
CA LEU A 20 1.51 -1.47 -9.54
C LEU A 20 1.11 -0.09 -9.03
N ILE A 21 -0.13 0.33 -9.31
CA ILE A 21 -0.68 1.62 -8.87
C ILE A 21 -0.78 1.65 -7.35
N THR A 22 -1.19 0.54 -6.73
CA THR A 22 -1.25 0.41 -5.27
C THR A 22 0.14 0.51 -4.62
N LEU A 23 1.16 -0.11 -5.23
CA LEU A 23 2.55 0.01 -4.75
C LEU A 23 3.06 1.45 -4.82
N ASN A 24 2.78 2.18 -5.90
CA ASN A 24 3.15 3.59 -6.03
C ASN A 24 2.48 4.45 -4.95
N ALA A 25 1.19 4.25 -4.70
CA ALA A 25 0.45 4.95 -3.65
C ALA A 25 1.04 4.69 -2.24
N ILE A 26 1.46 3.46 -1.96
CA ILE A 26 2.12 3.11 -0.70
C ILE A 26 3.49 3.79 -0.59
N GLU A 27 4.28 3.80 -1.66
CA GLU A 27 5.59 4.46 -1.65
C GLU A 27 5.47 5.97 -1.49
N TYR A 28 4.49 6.60 -2.16
CA TYR A 28 4.13 7.99 -1.93
C TYR A 28 3.92 8.27 -0.43
N LEU A 29 3.09 7.46 0.25
CA LEU A 29 2.82 7.63 1.67
C LEU A 29 4.06 7.42 2.55
N ARG A 30 4.92 6.45 2.22
CA ARG A 30 6.19 6.23 2.93
C ARG A 30 7.14 7.41 2.81
N LEU A 31 7.25 8.02 1.63
CA LEU A 31 8.09 9.20 1.40
C LEU A 31 7.53 10.41 2.17
N LYS A 32 6.20 10.61 2.15
CA LYS A 32 5.53 11.65 2.93
C LYS A 32 5.77 11.52 4.44
N LEU A 33 5.76 10.29 4.98
CA LEU A 33 6.10 10.04 6.39
C LEU A 33 7.54 10.43 6.75
N LYS A 34 8.45 10.37 5.77
CA LYS A 34 9.85 10.81 5.93
C LYS A 34 10.03 12.32 5.75
N GLY A 35 8.94 13.08 5.58
CA GLY A 35 8.98 14.52 5.35
C GLY A 35 9.39 14.91 3.93
N LEU A 36 9.25 14.01 2.96
CA LEU A 36 9.47 14.31 1.55
C LEU A 36 8.15 14.73 0.88
N GLU A 37 8.26 15.37 -0.28
CA GLU A 37 7.12 15.82 -1.10
C GLU A 37 7.07 15.04 -2.42
N PRO A 38 6.67 13.75 -2.39
CA PRO A 38 6.46 12.99 -3.62
C PRO A 38 5.26 13.54 -4.41
N GLU A 39 5.23 13.26 -5.71
CA GLU A 39 4.11 13.60 -6.59
C GLU A 39 3.18 12.39 -6.78
N VAL A 40 1.88 12.67 -6.94
CA VAL A 40 0.90 11.67 -7.39
C VAL A 40 0.78 11.80 -8.90
N HIS A 41 0.89 10.69 -9.62
CA HIS A 41 0.88 10.69 -11.08
C HIS A 41 -0.48 10.35 -11.67
N LEU A 42 -1.32 9.60 -10.96
CA LEU A 42 -2.62 9.14 -11.45
C LEU A 42 -3.77 9.39 -10.46
N ASN A 43 -4.98 9.61 -10.98
CA ASN A 43 -6.18 9.73 -10.15
C ASN A 43 -6.46 8.47 -9.33
N GLU A 44 -6.14 7.29 -9.87
CA GLU A 44 -6.30 6.02 -9.14
C GLU A 44 -5.32 5.92 -7.97
N GLU A 45 -4.09 6.43 -8.10
CA GLU A 45 -3.15 6.51 -6.98
C GLU A 45 -3.72 7.40 -5.88
N LYS A 46 -4.30 8.56 -6.24
CA LYS A 46 -4.95 9.45 -5.28
C LYS A 46 -6.09 8.77 -4.53
N GLU A 47 -6.96 8.04 -5.24
CA GLU A 47 -8.05 7.28 -4.62
C GLU A 47 -7.52 6.26 -3.60
N ILE A 48 -6.45 5.54 -3.95
CA ILE A 48 -5.83 4.54 -3.06
C ILE A 48 -5.19 5.23 -1.85
N ILE A 49 -4.50 6.36 -2.05
CA ILE A 49 -3.91 7.16 -0.97
C ILE A 49 -5.00 7.60 0.01
N ASP A 50 -6.12 8.14 -0.47
CA ASP A 50 -7.24 8.59 0.36
C ASP A 50 -7.84 7.43 1.18
N ILE A 51 -7.98 6.24 0.55
CA ILE A 51 -8.42 5.02 1.25
C ILE A 51 -7.46 4.68 2.39
N ILE A 52 -6.15 4.68 2.15
CA ILE A 52 -5.16 4.34 3.18
C ILE A 52 -5.15 5.39 4.29
N GLU A 53 -5.07 6.68 3.95
CA GLU A 53 -5.01 7.78 4.93
C GLU A 53 -6.24 7.80 5.84
N SER A 54 -7.43 7.53 5.32
CA SER A 54 -8.67 7.46 6.13
C SER A 54 -8.62 6.41 7.25
N HIS A 55 -7.78 5.37 7.13
CA HIS A 55 -7.62 4.33 8.14
C HIS A 55 -6.46 4.58 9.09
N ILE A 56 -5.41 5.29 8.64
CA ILE A 56 -4.14 5.38 9.37
C ILE A 56 -3.82 6.79 9.91
N ASN A 57 -4.52 7.85 9.50
CA ASN A 57 -4.22 9.25 9.88
C ASN A 57 -4.06 9.43 11.40
N ASN A 58 -4.99 8.86 12.19
CA ASN A 58 -5.04 8.99 13.65
C ASN A 58 -4.04 8.08 14.40
N LEU A 59 -3.15 7.39 13.69
CA LEU A 59 -2.16 6.50 14.29
C LEU A 59 -0.82 7.21 14.48
N THR A 60 0.02 6.63 15.33
CA THR A 60 1.42 7.06 15.48
C THR A 60 2.19 6.82 14.19
N ASN A 61 3.30 7.53 13.98
CA ASN A 61 4.15 7.31 12.80
C ASN A 61 4.69 5.88 12.73
N ILE A 62 4.99 5.26 13.88
CA ILE A 62 5.44 3.86 13.96
C ILE A 62 4.35 2.93 13.42
N GLU A 63 3.10 3.07 13.89
CA GLU A 63 1.98 2.26 13.40
C GLU A 63 1.72 2.47 11.90
N LYS A 64 1.83 3.71 11.39
CA LYS A 64 1.71 4.01 9.96
C LYS A 64 2.77 3.26 9.14
N GLU A 65 4.02 3.29 9.58
CA GLU A 65 5.11 2.57 8.92
C GLU A 65 4.89 1.06 8.92
N GLU A 66 4.47 0.48 10.06
CA GLU A 66 4.16 -0.96 10.16
C GLU A 66 3.06 -1.40 9.18
N ILE A 67 2.01 -0.59 9.04
CA ILE A 67 0.90 -0.86 8.12
C ILE A 67 1.37 -0.78 6.67
N LEU A 68 2.08 0.30 6.30
CA LEU A 68 2.59 0.48 4.94
C LEU A 68 3.60 -0.62 4.57
N PHE A 69 4.46 -1.02 5.50
CA PHE A 69 5.39 -2.13 5.31
C PHE A 69 4.66 -3.46 5.09
N SER A 70 3.63 -3.74 5.89
CA SER A 70 2.81 -4.95 5.77
C SER A 70 2.12 -5.02 4.40
N LEU A 71 1.50 -3.92 3.94
CA LEU A 71 0.89 -3.84 2.61
C LEU A 71 1.92 -4.07 1.49
N TYR A 72 3.11 -3.48 1.62
CA TYR A 72 4.20 -3.66 0.67
C TYR A 72 4.61 -5.13 0.56
N THR A 73 4.83 -5.82 1.69
CA THR A 73 5.20 -7.25 1.69
C THR A 73 4.13 -8.15 1.06
N ILE A 74 2.85 -7.88 1.32
CA ILE A 74 1.73 -8.63 0.75
C ILE A 74 1.68 -8.45 -0.77
N LEU A 75 1.73 -7.20 -1.25
CA LEU A 75 1.65 -6.89 -2.68
C LEU A 75 2.87 -7.40 -3.45
N PHE A 76 4.07 -7.29 -2.88
CA PHE A 76 5.29 -7.85 -3.46
C PHE A 76 5.18 -9.37 -3.63
N SER A 77 4.68 -10.07 -2.60
CA SER A 77 4.46 -11.51 -2.64
C SER A 77 3.45 -11.92 -3.72
N LEU A 78 2.40 -11.12 -3.93
CA LEU A 78 1.42 -11.36 -5.00
C LEU A 78 2.02 -11.11 -6.39
N ALA A 79 2.80 -10.04 -6.56
CA ALA A 79 3.50 -9.75 -7.81
C ALA A 79 4.47 -10.88 -8.20
N GLN A 80 5.22 -11.42 -7.24
CA GLN A 80 6.10 -12.57 -7.47
C GLN A 80 5.33 -13.81 -7.93
N LYS A 81 4.20 -14.13 -7.30
CA LYS A 81 3.35 -15.27 -7.69
C LYS A 81 2.81 -15.12 -9.12
N ILE A 82 2.44 -13.91 -9.52
CA ILE A 82 1.98 -13.64 -10.89
C ILE A 82 3.12 -13.84 -11.88
N SER A 83 4.30 -13.27 -11.60
CA SER A 83 5.49 -13.40 -12.47
C SER A 83 5.91 -14.86 -12.69
N GLN A 84 5.90 -15.68 -11.63
CA GLN A 84 6.22 -17.11 -11.72
C GLN A 84 5.24 -17.91 -12.59
N ARG A 85 3.96 -17.52 -12.63
CA ARG A 85 2.96 -18.18 -13.48
C ARG A 85 3.13 -17.83 -14.96
N VAL A 86 3.58 -16.62 -15.25
CA VAL A 86 3.82 -16.16 -16.64
C VAL A 86 5.10 -16.77 -17.21
N GLY A 87 6.13 -17.01 -16.39
CA GLY A 87 7.39 -17.63 -16.85
C GLY A 87 7.38 -19.16 -16.98
N ALA A 88 6.28 -19.84 -16.63
CA ALA A 88 6.16 -21.30 -16.67
C ALA A 88 5.22 -21.81 -17.79
N GLY A 89 4.72 -20.92 -18.64
CA GLY A 89 3.77 -21.21 -19.72
C GLY A 89 4.34 -20.94 -21.11
#